data_AF-A0A315XIE8-F1
#
_entry.id   AF-A0A315XIE8-F1
#
_cell.length_a   1.000
_cell.length_b   1.000
_cell.length_c   1.000
_cell.angle_alpha   90.00
_cell.angle_beta   90.00
_cell.angle_gamma   90.00
#
_symmetry.space_group_name_H-M   'P 1'
#
loop_
_entity.id
_entity.type
_entity.pdbx_description
1 polymer ?
#
loop_
_entity_poly.entity_id
_entity_poly.type
_entity_poly.pdbx_seq_one_letter_code
_entity_poly.pdbx_strand_id
1 'polypeptide(L)'
;MHRSGYTGISLSSSGKVVLINNIMKGNKYNFGLVGMYDSDFDNQIDTTNMVDGKTLYYIQGVADKVYDSDTNAGTFYCIGCVNVTLKNLDLKNNDYGIFFWNTTRSKIQNVDASKNYFGIYLSSSSSNTLSRNNASNNNNLGFYILRSSSNNRLIGNNASNNHGTFASGIIIRDNSNKNTLISNIAVNNSHGYGIEIESSRKNKIYNNIFNNTNNFYFSSSKINTWNTTMQSGTNIIGGSFLGGNYWANPEGTGFSQTCKNVDGICDKRYILDAKNIDYFPLAKDKH
;
A
#
# COMPACT_ATOMS: atom_id res chain seq x y z
N MET A 1 -17.11 -14.30 15.43
CA MET A 1 -18.56 -14.18 15.19
C MET A 1 -18.76 -14.17 13.67
N HIS A 2 -19.02 -15.32 13.06
CA HIS A 2 -19.20 -15.44 11.61
C HIS A 2 -20.66 -15.14 11.24
N ARG A 3 -20.89 -14.10 10.44
CA ARG A 3 -22.13 -13.98 9.65
C ARG A 3 -21.91 -14.68 8.32
N SER A 4 -22.78 -15.61 7.98
CA SER A 4 -22.88 -16.21 6.65
C SER A 4 -22.97 -15.10 5.58
N GLY A 5 -22.13 -15.20 4.54
CA GLY A 5 -22.07 -14.25 3.41
C GLY A 5 -20.91 -13.25 3.42
N TYR A 6 -20.05 -13.23 4.44
CA TYR A 6 -18.94 -12.25 4.52
C TYR A 6 -17.61 -12.77 3.95
N THR A 7 -17.21 -14.00 4.28
CA THR A 7 -15.92 -14.56 3.85
C THR A 7 -16.07 -16.02 3.42
N GLY A 8 -15.42 -16.43 2.33
CA GLY A 8 -15.40 -17.81 1.85
C GLY A 8 -14.59 -18.73 2.75
N ILE A 9 -13.27 -18.75 2.60
CA ILE A 9 -12.33 -19.44 3.51
C ILE A 9 -11.44 -18.40 4.17
N SER A 10 -11.39 -18.40 5.51
CA SER A 10 -10.49 -17.55 6.29
C SER A 10 -9.69 -18.40 7.26
N LEU A 11 -8.36 -18.32 7.16
CA LEU A 11 -7.41 -18.99 8.01
C LEU A 11 -6.78 -17.96 8.95
N SER A 12 -6.80 -18.23 10.26
CA SER A 12 -6.24 -17.33 11.28
C SER A 12 -5.28 -18.09 12.17
N SER A 13 -4.01 -17.68 12.16
CA SER A 13 -2.92 -18.30 12.94
C SER A 13 -2.93 -19.84 12.81
N SER A 14 -3.05 -20.32 11.58
CA SER A 14 -3.29 -21.73 11.27
C SER A 14 -2.21 -22.24 10.33
N GLY A 15 -1.40 -23.18 10.81
CA GLY A 15 -0.42 -23.92 10.03
C GLY A 15 -0.88 -25.35 9.72
N LYS A 16 -0.22 -25.98 8.75
CA LYS A 16 -0.42 -27.37 8.29
C LYS A 16 -1.81 -27.63 7.71
N VAL A 17 -2.47 -26.59 7.19
CA VAL A 17 -3.75 -26.70 6.50
C VAL A 17 -3.51 -27.19 5.08
N VAL A 18 -4.32 -28.14 4.61
CA VAL A 18 -4.32 -28.61 3.23
C VAL A 18 -5.61 -28.14 2.55
N LEU A 19 -5.50 -27.35 1.50
CA LEU A 19 -6.64 -26.91 0.68
C LEU A 19 -6.41 -27.34 -0.77
N ILE A 20 -7.33 -28.15 -1.27
CA ILE A 20 -7.33 -28.70 -2.63
C ILE A 20 -8.79 -28.70 -3.12
N ASN A 21 -9.02 -28.32 -4.38
CA ASN A 21 -10.31 -28.32 -5.07
C ASN A 21 -11.43 -27.51 -4.39
N ASN A 22 -11.08 -26.42 -3.69
CA ASN A 22 -12.08 -25.53 -3.09
C ASN A 22 -12.52 -24.44 -4.07
N ILE A 23 -13.83 -24.16 -4.10
CA ILE A 23 -14.41 -23.08 -4.92
C ILE A 23 -15.07 -22.06 -4.01
N MET A 24 -14.49 -20.87 -3.94
CA MET A 24 -15.05 -19.70 -3.25
C MET A 24 -15.62 -18.76 -4.31
N LYS A 25 -16.93 -18.53 -4.28
CA LYS A 25 -17.61 -17.71 -5.30
C LYS A 25 -18.70 -16.86 -4.68
N GLY A 26 -18.75 -15.58 -5.08
CA GLY A 26 -19.83 -14.67 -4.68
C GLY A 26 -19.81 -14.29 -3.19
N ASN A 27 -18.69 -14.48 -2.50
CA ASN A 27 -18.49 -13.96 -1.16
C ASN A 27 -18.08 -12.49 -1.23
N LYS A 28 -18.30 -11.73 -0.15
CA LYS A 28 -17.73 -10.38 -0.06
C LYS A 28 -16.20 -10.43 -0.11
N TYR A 29 -15.60 -11.40 0.58
CA TYR A 29 -14.19 -11.76 0.47
C TYR A 29 -14.04 -13.27 0.28
N ASN A 30 -13.35 -13.73 -0.76
CA ASN A 30 -13.27 -15.16 -1.04
C ASN A 30 -12.27 -15.88 -0.15
N PHE A 31 -11.00 -15.47 -0.18
CA PHE A 31 -9.95 -16.08 0.62
C PHE A 31 -9.25 -15.08 1.53
N GLY A 32 -8.88 -15.55 2.72
CA GLY A 32 -8.05 -14.85 3.67
C GLY A 32 -7.14 -15.78 4.44
N LEU A 33 -5.91 -15.33 4.67
CA LEU A 33 -4.95 -15.97 5.55
C LEU A 33 -4.24 -14.88 6.34
N VAL A 34 -4.34 -14.93 7.67
CA VAL A 34 -3.66 -14.03 8.59
C VAL A 34 -2.86 -14.84 9.62
N GLY A 35 -1.67 -14.36 9.93
CA GLY A 35 -0.76 -15.03 10.85
C GLY A 35 0.27 -14.09 11.46
N MET A 36 0.93 -14.55 12.52
CA MET A 36 1.98 -13.83 13.23
C MET A 36 3.33 -14.52 13.20
N TYR A 37 3.37 -15.82 12.95
CA TYR A 37 4.58 -16.64 12.98
C TYR A 37 4.75 -17.40 11.68
N ASP A 38 5.98 -17.79 11.35
CA ASP A 38 6.27 -18.55 10.13
C ASP A 38 5.45 -19.85 10.05
N SER A 39 5.19 -20.50 11.20
CA SER A 39 4.35 -21.69 11.29
C SER A 39 2.91 -21.48 10.81
N ASP A 40 2.38 -20.26 10.91
CA ASP A 40 1.03 -19.92 10.45
C ASP A 40 0.93 -19.89 8.91
N PHE A 41 2.08 -19.89 8.24
CA PHE A 41 2.21 -19.89 6.78
C PHE A 41 2.89 -21.17 6.28
N ASP A 42 2.88 -22.24 7.08
CA ASP A 42 3.28 -23.59 6.66
C ASP A 42 2.04 -24.36 6.18
N ASN A 43 1.44 -23.95 5.06
CA ASN A 43 0.20 -24.55 4.53
C ASN A 43 0.40 -25.16 3.15
N GLN A 44 -0.38 -26.18 2.79
CA GLN A 44 -0.41 -26.79 1.47
C GLN A 44 -1.67 -26.34 0.74
N ILE A 45 -1.57 -25.22 0.02
CA ILE A 45 -2.67 -24.63 -0.74
C ILE A 45 -2.26 -24.59 -2.20
N ASP A 46 -2.83 -25.47 -3.02
CA ASP A 46 -2.45 -25.59 -4.42
C ASP A 46 -3.32 -24.72 -5.36
N THR A 47 -2.97 -24.74 -6.64
CA THR A 47 -3.64 -23.95 -7.69
C THR A 47 -4.98 -24.53 -8.15
N THR A 48 -5.46 -25.63 -7.55
CA THR A 48 -6.81 -26.15 -7.82
C THR A 48 -7.89 -25.39 -7.07
N ASN A 49 -7.50 -24.56 -6.09
CA ASN A 49 -8.42 -23.68 -5.37
C ASN A 49 -8.75 -22.44 -6.21
N MET A 50 -10.03 -22.06 -6.23
CA MET A 50 -10.54 -20.97 -7.07
C MET A 50 -11.28 -19.91 -6.24
N VAL A 51 -11.06 -18.64 -6.58
CA VAL A 51 -11.78 -17.47 -6.07
C VAL A 51 -12.45 -16.76 -7.25
N ASP A 52 -13.79 -16.68 -7.26
CA ASP A 52 -14.60 -16.12 -8.36
C ASP A 52 -14.20 -16.63 -9.76
N GLY A 53 -13.87 -17.91 -9.87
CA GLY A 53 -13.46 -18.53 -11.14
C GLY A 53 -12.01 -18.26 -11.57
N LYS A 54 -11.22 -17.58 -10.73
CA LYS A 54 -9.78 -17.34 -10.91
C LYS A 54 -8.96 -18.19 -9.94
N THR A 55 -7.72 -18.49 -10.29
CA THR A 55 -6.84 -19.34 -9.45
C THR A 55 -6.37 -18.58 -8.22
N LEU A 56 -6.43 -19.23 -7.06
CA LEU A 56 -5.77 -18.76 -5.84
C LEU A 56 -4.29 -19.15 -5.91
N TYR A 57 -3.40 -18.16 -5.86
CA TYR A 57 -1.96 -18.41 -5.80
C TYR A 57 -1.46 -18.27 -4.37
N TYR A 58 -0.98 -19.38 -3.82
CA TYR A 58 -0.26 -19.43 -2.56
C TYR A 58 1.09 -20.10 -2.83
N ILE A 59 2.16 -19.31 -2.83
CA ILE A 59 3.50 -19.79 -3.17
C ILE A 59 4.46 -19.60 -2.00
N GLN A 60 5.29 -20.61 -1.77
CA GLN A 60 6.24 -20.66 -0.66
C GLN A 60 7.65 -20.90 -1.17
N GLY A 61 8.62 -20.12 -0.67
CA GLY A 61 10.05 -20.31 -0.97
C GLY A 61 10.44 -20.15 -2.45
N VAL A 62 9.56 -19.56 -3.27
CA VAL A 62 9.80 -19.42 -4.71
C VAL A 62 10.76 -18.26 -4.98
N ALA A 63 11.70 -18.50 -5.90
CA ALA A 63 12.62 -17.49 -6.39
C ALA A 63 12.58 -17.31 -7.92
N ASP A 64 12.89 -16.09 -8.38
CA ASP A 64 13.16 -15.77 -9.79
C ASP A 64 12.00 -16.12 -10.75
N LYS A 65 10.76 -15.89 -10.31
CA LYS A 65 9.55 -16.15 -11.11
C LYS A 65 8.80 -14.88 -11.45
N VAL A 66 8.12 -14.92 -12.60
CA VAL A 66 7.19 -13.88 -13.05
C VAL A 66 5.81 -14.48 -13.12
N TYR A 67 4.84 -13.78 -12.54
CA TYR A 67 3.42 -14.09 -12.61
C TYR A 67 2.72 -12.86 -13.20
N ASP A 68 2.02 -13.05 -14.30
CA ASP A 68 1.28 -11.99 -14.98
C ASP A 68 -0.12 -12.42 -15.38
N SER A 69 -0.79 -11.65 -16.24
CA SER A 69 -2.18 -11.89 -16.63
C SER A 69 -2.46 -13.33 -17.09
N ASP A 70 -1.46 -14.01 -17.64
CA ASP A 70 -1.60 -15.38 -18.16
C ASP A 70 -1.86 -16.40 -17.05
N THR A 71 -1.56 -16.06 -15.79
CA THR A 71 -1.79 -16.93 -14.65
C THR A 71 -3.25 -17.02 -14.24
N ASN A 72 -4.09 -16.09 -14.71
CA ASN A 72 -5.49 -15.91 -14.28
C ASN A 72 -5.65 -15.92 -12.75
N ALA A 73 -4.75 -15.23 -12.04
CA ALA A 73 -4.78 -15.17 -10.58
C ALA A 73 -5.95 -14.32 -10.07
N GLY A 74 -6.60 -14.77 -9.01
CA GLY A 74 -7.65 -14.04 -8.30
C GLY A 74 -7.21 -13.40 -6.98
N THR A 75 -6.21 -14.00 -6.32
CA THR A 75 -5.47 -13.44 -5.18
C THR A 75 -4.05 -14.02 -5.17
N PHE A 76 -3.13 -13.37 -4.46
CA PHE A 76 -1.72 -13.75 -4.47
C PHE A 76 -1.05 -13.65 -3.09
N TYR A 77 -0.54 -14.78 -2.62
CA TYR A 77 0.23 -14.92 -1.38
C TYR A 77 1.65 -15.38 -1.71
N CYS A 78 2.64 -14.60 -1.31
CA CYS A 78 4.05 -14.94 -1.45
C CYS A 78 4.67 -15.07 -0.05
N ILE A 79 5.09 -16.28 0.30
CA ILE A 79 5.63 -16.62 1.62
C ILE A 79 7.10 -17.01 1.46
N GLY A 80 8.02 -16.25 2.03
CA GLY A 80 9.46 -16.53 1.92
C GLY A 80 10.00 -16.41 0.48
N CYS A 81 9.36 -15.61 -0.36
CA CYS A 81 9.74 -15.49 -1.76
C CYS A 81 10.91 -14.55 -1.99
N VAL A 82 11.63 -14.73 -3.10
CA VAL A 82 12.78 -13.90 -3.45
C VAL A 82 12.79 -13.55 -4.94
N ASN A 83 12.88 -12.27 -5.29
CA ASN A 83 12.94 -11.83 -6.69
C ASN A 83 11.75 -12.34 -7.56
N VAL A 84 10.56 -12.34 -6.97
CA VAL A 84 9.31 -12.65 -7.69
C VAL A 84 8.73 -11.37 -8.29
N THR A 85 8.23 -11.42 -9.51
CA THR A 85 7.52 -10.29 -10.15
C THR A 85 6.06 -10.64 -10.35
N LEU A 86 5.17 -9.84 -9.75
CA LEU A 86 3.73 -9.85 -10.03
C LEU A 86 3.41 -8.66 -10.92
N LYS A 87 2.82 -8.86 -12.10
CA LYS A 87 2.50 -7.75 -13.00
C LYS A 87 1.19 -7.91 -13.77
N ASN A 88 0.48 -6.83 -14.06
CA ASN A 88 -0.72 -6.85 -14.91
C ASN A 88 -1.82 -7.80 -14.40
N LEU A 89 -2.04 -7.83 -13.08
CA LEU A 89 -3.01 -8.72 -12.42
C LEU A 89 -4.23 -7.94 -11.90
N ASP A 90 -5.35 -8.64 -11.83
CA ASP A 90 -6.62 -8.13 -11.28
C ASP A 90 -7.08 -9.00 -10.10
N LEU A 91 -6.75 -8.55 -8.89
CA LEU A 91 -6.81 -9.30 -7.63
C LEU A 91 -7.82 -8.66 -6.67
N LYS A 92 -9.11 -8.99 -6.82
CA LYS A 92 -10.24 -8.32 -6.16
C LYS A 92 -11.08 -9.28 -5.32
N ASN A 93 -11.89 -8.74 -4.40
CA ASN A 93 -12.86 -9.48 -3.58
C ASN A 93 -12.23 -10.58 -2.70
N ASN A 94 -11.09 -10.29 -2.08
CA ASN A 94 -10.42 -11.16 -1.11
C ASN A 94 -10.11 -10.39 0.19
N ASP A 95 -9.70 -11.09 1.24
CA ASP A 95 -9.23 -10.40 2.45
C ASP A 95 -7.95 -9.62 2.13
N TYR A 96 -7.09 -10.17 1.26
CA TYR A 96 -5.89 -9.51 0.76
C TYR A 96 -5.86 -9.59 -0.76
N GLY A 97 -5.62 -8.47 -1.44
CA GLY A 97 -5.30 -8.48 -2.87
C GLY A 97 -3.95 -9.15 -3.11
N ILE A 98 -2.92 -8.66 -2.41
CA ILE A 98 -1.59 -9.28 -2.33
C ILE A 98 -1.12 -9.34 -0.88
N PHE A 99 -0.56 -10.48 -0.48
CA PHE A 99 0.08 -10.67 0.81
C PHE A 99 1.51 -11.19 0.65
N PHE A 100 2.49 -10.38 1.06
CA PHE A 100 3.90 -10.74 1.13
C PHE A 100 4.30 -10.97 2.58
N TRP A 101 4.76 -12.19 2.86
CA TRP A 101 5.40 -12.58 4.11
C TRP A 101 6.85 -12.94 3.86
N ASN A 102 7.78 -12.35 4.63
CA ASN A 102 9.21 -12.63 4.51
C ASN A 102 9.72 -12.62 3.05
N THR A 103 9.22 -11.70 2.24
CA THR A 103 9.48 -11.66 0.79
C THR A 103 10.40 -10.51 0.44
N THR A 104 11.42 -10.78 -0.37
CA THR A 104 12.47 -9.79 -0.67
C THR A 104 12.82 -9.68 -2.15
N ARG A 105 13.34 -8.51 -2.54
CA ARG A 105 13.80 -8.23 -3.92
C ARG A 105 12.73 -8.41 -5.00
N SER A 106 11.45 -8.44 -4.61
CA SER A 106 10.32 -8.71 -5.48
C SER A 106 9.72 -7.43 -6.05
N LYS A 107 8.91 -7.58 -7.10
CA LYS A 107 8.25 -6.47 -7.82
C LYS A 107 6.74 -6.70 -7.88
N ILE A 108 5.97 -5.66 -7.61
CA ILE A 108 4.52 -5.63 -7.86
C ILE A 108 4.27 -4.47 -8.81
N GLN A 109 3.80 -4.73 -10.03
CA GLN A 109 3.74 -3.71 -11.08
C GLN A 109 2.42 -3.73 -11.84
N ASN A 110 1.74 -2.60 -11.93
CA ASN A 110 0.48 -2.53 -12.68
C ASN A 110 -0.55 -3.58 -12.23
N VAL A 111 -0.70 -3.76 -10.92
CA VAL A 111 -1.72 -4.65 -10.32
C VAL A 111 -2.90 -3.82 -9.83
N ASP A 112 -4.11 -4.29 -10.14
CA ASP A 112 -5.34 -3.82 -9.51
C ASP A 112 -5.70 -4.72 -8.31
N ALA A 113 -5.40 -4.24 -7.11
CA ALA A 113 -5.70 -4.86 -5.82
C ALA A 113 -6.84 -4.11 -5.09
N SER A 114 -7.84 -3.66 -5.84
CA SER A 114 -9.00 -2.94 -5.30
C SER A 114 -10.11 -3.85 -4.78
N LYS A 115 -11.04 -3.30 -3.99
CA LYS A 115 -12.23 -4.01 -3.48
C LYS A 115 -11.91 -5.25 -2.62
N ASN A 116 -10.76 -5.26 -1.98
CA ASN A 116 -10.37 -6.24 -0.97
C ASN A 116 -10.65 -5.70 0.43
N TYR A 117 -10.42 -6.50 1.47
CA TYR A 117 -10.35 -5.96 2.83
C TYR A 117 -9.05 -5.16 3.03
N PHE A 118 -7.91 -5.74 2.62
CA PHE A 118 -6.62 -5.08 2.49
C PHE A 118 -6.13 -5.15 1.04
N GLY A 119 -5.60 -4.05 0.50
CA GLY A 119 -5.07 -4.00 -0.86
C GLY A 119 -3.76 -4.78 -1.01
N ILE A 120 -2.64 -4.13 -0.70
CA ILE A 120 -1.29 -4.72 -0.79
C ILE A 120 -0.61 -4.68 0.58
N TYR A 121 -0.25 -5.87 1.07
CA TYR A 121 0.24 -6.08 2.43
C TYR A 121 1.65 -6.69 2.43
N LEU A 122 2.60 -6.01 3.07
CA LEU A 122 4.01 -6.44 3.21
C LEU A 122 4.36 -6.56 4.70
N SER A 123 4.58 -7.80 5.15
CA SER A 123 5.05 -8.12 6.50
C SER A 123 6.42 -8.79 6.45
N SER A 124 7.37 -8.30 7.25
CA SER A 124 8.77 -8.77 7.25
C SER A 124 9.39 -8.79 5.86
N SER A 125 8.94 -7.91 4.97
CA SER A 125 9.20 -7.96 3.54
C SER A 125 9.96 -6.71 3.11
N SER A 126 11.26 -6.88 2.85
CA SER A 126 12.19 -5.77 2.60
C SER A 126 12.70 -5.74 1.15
N SER A 127 13.15 -4.58 0.71
CA SER A 127 13.80 -4.39 -0.60
C SER A 127 12.93 -4.73 -1.81
N ASN A 128 11.61 -4.51 -1.71
CA ASN A 128 10.66 -4.72 -2.80
C ASN A 128 10.35 -3.41 -3.55
N THR A 129 9.91 -3.51 -4.81
CA THR A 129 9.46 -2.37 -5.61
C THR A 129 8.00 -2.53 -6.02
N LEU A 130 7.17 -1.56 -5.62
CA LEU A 130 5.75 -1.48 -5.95
C LEU A 130 5.56 -0.28 -6.86
N SER A 131 5.19 -0.52 -8.12
CA SER A 131 5.04 0.55 -9.11
C SER A 131 3.70 0.52 -9.85
N ARG A 132 3.01 1.66 -9.91
CA ARG A 132 1.77 1.82 -10.70
C ARG A 132 0.66 0.84 -10.31
N ASN A 133 0.55 0.50 -9.02
CA ASN A 133 -0.51 -0.39 -8.55
C ASN A 133 -1.71 0.41 -8.05
N ASN A 134 -2.89 -0.18 -8.17
CA ASN A 134 -4.14 0.36 -7.67
C ASN A 134 -4.61 -0.44 -6.44
N ALA A 135 -4.51 0.14 -5.24
CA ALA A 135 -5.05 -0.39 -3.99
C ALA A 135 -6.17 0.53 -3.47
N SER A 136 -7.15 0.80 -4.35
CA SER A 136 -8.29 1.66 -4.07
C SER A 136 -9.53 0.91 -3.59
N ASN A 137 -10.48 1.60 -2.98
CA ASN A 137 -11.81 1.05 -2.65
C ASN A 137 -11.73 -0.23 -1.77
N ASN A 138 -10.67 -0.38 -0.97
CA ASN A 138 -10.59 -1.47 -0.01
C ASN A 138 -11.36 -1.12 1.26
N ASN A 139 -11.91 -2.12 1.93
CA ASN A 139 -12.70 -1.95 3.15
C ASN A 139 -11.84 -1.86 4.43
N ASN A 140 -10.55 -1.54 4.26
CA ASN A 140 -9.68 -1.08 5.33
C ASN A 140 -8.49 -0.31 4.75
N LEU A 141 -7.41 -1.00 4.37
CA LEU A 141 -6.13 -0.35 4.04
C LEU A 141 -5.77 -0.51 2.57
N GLY A 142 -5.16 0.53 1.99
CA GLY A 142 -4.59 0.48 0.64
C GLY A 142 -3.25 -0.27 0.63
N PHE A 143 -2.19 0.37 1.13
CA PHE A 143 -0.85 -0.21 1.25
C PHE A 143 -0.46 -0.33 2.71
N TYR A 144 -0.02 -1.51 3.12
CA TYR A 144 0.38 -1.75 4.51
C TYR A 144 1.77 -2.37 4.59
N ILE A 145 2.72 -1.61 5.15
CA ILE A 145 4.14 -1.96 5.28
C ILE A 145 4.46 -2.08 6.77
N LEU A 146 4.73 -3.29 7.26
CA LEU A 146 4.87 -3.56 8.69
C LEU A 146 5.94 -4.60 9.01
N ARG A 147 6.26 -4.71 10.30
CA ARG A 147 7.19 -5.69 10.88
C ARG A 147 8.56 -5.68 10.20
N SER A 148 9.31 -4.60 10.36
CA SER A 148 10.66 -4.44 9.80
C SER A 148 10.74 -4.49 8.27
N SER A 149 9.64 -4.22 7.55
CA SER A 149 9.60 -4.14 6.08
C SER A 149 10.31 -2.88 5.59
N SER A 150 11.62 -2.99 5.38
CA SER A 150 12.52 -1.85 5.15
C SER A 150 13.02 -1.77 3.70
N ASN A 151 13.47 -0.59 3.28
CA ASN A 151 14.06 -0.35 1.96
C ASN A 151 13.11 -0.66 0.78
N ASN A 152 11.79 -0.62 0.98
CA ASN A 152 10.82 -0.76 -0.12
C ASN A 152 10.65 0.55 -0.88
N ARG A 153 10.30 0.45 -2.17
CA ARG A 153 10.06 1.59 -3.06
C ARG A 153 8.62 1.55 -3.57
N LEU A 154 7.82 2.56 -3.23
CA LEU A 154 6.45 2.74 -3.70
C LEU A 154 6.43 3.92 -4.68
N ILE A 155 6.18 3.65 -5.95
CA ILE A 155 6.30 4.63 -7.03
C ILE A 155 5.00 4.68 -7.85
N GLY A 156 4.34 5.82 -7.91
CA GLY A 156 3.20 5.97 -8.84
C GLY A 156 1.96 5.17 -8.45
N ASN A 157 1.79 4.80 -7.18
CA ASN A 157 0.66 3.95 -6.76
C ASN A 157 -0.56 4.77 -6.35
N ASN A 158 -1.75 4.17 -6.47
CA ASN A 158 -3.03 4.75 -6.08
C ASN A 158 -3.61 4.02 -4.85
N ALA A 159 -3.86 4.77 -3.77
CA ALA A 159 -4.36 4.29 -2.49
C ALA A 159 -5.62 5.09 -2.07
N SER A 160 -6.60 5.16 -2.97
CA SER A 160 -7.73 6.09 -2.84
C SER A 160 -9.04 5.41 -2.45
N ASN A 161 -9.94 6.15 -1.80
CA ASN A 161 -11.28 5.70 -1.43
C ASN A 161 -11.30 4.45 -0.53
N ASN A 162 -10.25 4.20 0.25
CA ASN A 162 -10.28 3.12 1.24
C ASN A 162 -11.16 3.56 2.42
N HIS A 163 -11.95 2.63 2.93
CA HIS A 163 -13.00 2.90 3.90
C HIS A 163 -13.09 1.81 4.95
N GLY A 164 -13.63 2.12 6.12
CA GLY A 164 -13.65 1.20 7.27
C GLY A 164 -13.14 1.88 8.54
N THR A 165 -13.18 1.17 9.66
CA THR A 165 -12.95 1.75 11.00
C THR A 165 -11.55 2.34 11.19
N PHE A 166 -10.53 1.82 10.49
CA PHE A 166 -9.14 2.24 10.62
C PHE A 166 -8.52 2.53 9.24
N ALA A 167 -9.34 2.99 8.29
CA ALA A 167 -8.96 2.99 6.88
C ALA A 167 -7.99 4.12 6.51
N SER A 168 -6.73 3.74 6.30
CA SER A 168 -5.68 4.62 5.79
C SER A 168 -5.23 4.23 4.39
N GLY A 169 -4.80 5.22 3.61
CA GLY A 169 -4.26 4.98 2.27
C GLY A 169 -2.96 4.19 2.32
N ILE A 170 -1.97 4.69 3.08
CA ILE A 170 -0.65 4.07 3.22
C ILE A 170 -0.26 4.03 4.70
N ILE A 171 0.09 2.85 5.22
CA ILE A 171 0.60 2.67 6.58
C ILE A 171 2.03 2.11 6.53
N ILE A 172 2.94 2.72 7.32
CA ILE A 172 4.30 2.24 7.55
C ILE A 172 4.52 2.10 9.05
N ARG A 173 4.71 0.87 9.57
CA ARG A 173 4.90 0.68 11.01
C ARG A 173 5.84 -0.43 11.44
N ASP A 174 6.07 -0.52 12.74
CA ASP A 174 6.83 -1.58 13.42
C ASP A 174 8.26 -1.71 12.88
N ASN A 175 9.06 -0.64 13.00
CA ASN A 175 10.45 -0.57 12.53
C ASN A 175 10.63 -0.73 11.01
N SER A 176 9.61 -0.43 10.21
CA SER A 176 9.68 -0.43 8.74
C SER A 176 10.37 0.84 8.24
N ASN A 177 11.70 0.76 8.12
CA ASN A 177 12.57 1.91 7.95
C ASN A 177 13.06 2.08 6.51
N LYS A 178 13.53 3.27 6.16
CA LYS A 178 14.20 3.54 4.87
C LYS A 178 13.35 3.23 3.63
N ASN A 179 12.03 3.25 3.75
CA ASN A 179 11.12 3.13 2.62
C ASN A 179 11.07 4.45 1.83
N THR A 180 10.85 4.36 0.53
CA THR A 180 10.80 5.52 -0.38
C THR A 180 9.45 5.57 -1.10
N LEU A 181 8.70 6.66 -0.92
CA LEU A 181 7.39 6.90 -1.51
C LEU A 181 7.47 8.10 -2.46
N ILE A 182 7.25 7.85 -3.75
CA ILE A 182 7.35 8.85 -4.81
C ILE A 182 6.12 8.79 -5.70
N SER A 183 5.50 9.93 -6.01
CA SER A 183 4.42 10.00 -7.00
C SER A 183 3.19 9.15 -6.65
N ASN A 184 2.95 8.85 -5.38
CA ASN A 184 1.77 8.13 -4.95
C ASN A 184 0.59 9.08 -4.71
N ILE A 185 -0.61 8.55 -4.87
CA ILE A 185 -1.89 9.24 -4.65
C ILE A 185 -2.60 8.54 -3.51
N ALA A 186 -2.90 9.26 -2.43
CA ALA A 186 -3.74 8.78 -1.34
C ALA A 186 -4.82 9.82 -1.06
N VAL A 187 -6.02 9.60 -1.60
CA VAL A 187 -7.13 10.56 -1.49
C VAL A 187 -8.42 9.90 -1.04
N ASN A 188 -9.27 10.68 -0.35
CA ASN A 188 -10.59 10.25 0.10
C ASN A 188 -10.59 8.95 0.93
N ASN A 189 -9.53 8.70 1.71
CA ASN A 189 -9.53 7.61 2.67
C ASN A 189 -10.32 8.04 3.91
N SER A 190 -11.44 7.37 4.15
CA SER A 190 -12.40 7.76 5.20
C SER A 190 -11.95 7.23 6.57
N HIS A 191 -12.22 7.99 7.64
CA HIS A 191 -11.97 7.62 9.05
C HIS A 191 -10.51 7.41 9.49
N GLY A 192 -9.57 7.13 8.57
CA GLY A 192 -8.13 7.11 8.85
C GLY A 192 -7.39 8.29 8.23
N TYR A 193 -6.20 8.00 7.68
CA TYR A 193 -5.26 9.01 7.19
C TYR A 193 -4.80 8.76 5.75
N GLY A 194 -4.36 9.80 5.06
CA GLY A 194 -3.65 9.65 3.78
C GLY A 194 -2.38 8.81 3.94
N ILE A 195 -1.58 9.11 4.96
CA ILE A 195 -0.38 8.35 5.35
C ILE A 195 -0.24 8.24 6.88
N GLU A 196 0.05 7.05 7.36
CA GLU A 196 0.35 6.79 8.77
C GLU A 196 1.76 6.23 8.91
N ILE A 197 2.56 6.79 9.82
CA ILE A 197 3.89 6.29 10.13
C ILE A 197 4.02 6.07 11.64
N GLU A 198 4.17 4.82 12.07
CA GLU A 198 4.30 4.45 13.48
C GLU A 198 5.62 3.72 13.76
N SER A 199 6.31 4.07 14.84
CA SER A 199 7.56 3.41 15.27
C SER A 199 8.57 3.17 14.13
N SER A 200 8.64 4.09 13.17
CA SER A 200 9.43 3.96 11.94
C SER A 200 10.19 5.24 11.63
N ARG A 201 11.27 5.13 10.86
CA ARG A 201 12.22 6.24 10.63
C ARG A 201 12.95 6.16 9.29
N LYS A 202 13.54 7.30 8.93
CA LYS A 202 14.36 7.46 7.73
C LYS A 202 13.62 7.11 6.43
N ASN A 203 12.30 7.18 6.43
CA ASN A 203 11.51 7.06 5.20
C ASN A 203 11.63 8.37 4.41
N LYS A 204 11.64 8.27 3.07
CA LYS A 204 11.71 9.43 2.16
C LYS A 204 10.42 9.50 1.36
N ILE A 205 9.63 10.55 1.57
CA ILE A 205 8.29 10.74 1.03
C ILE A 205 8.25 12.08 0.28
N TYR A 206 8.18 12.07 -1.04
CA TYR A 206 8.10 13.31 -1.81
C TYR A 206 7.35 13.12 -3.12
N ASN A 207 6.87 14.22 -3.69
CA ASN A 207 6.09 14.25 -4.91
C ASN A 207 4.81 13.40 -4.82
N ASN A 208 4.16 13.31 -3.66
CA ASN A 208 2.90 12.56 -3.48
C ASN A 208 1.70 13.52 -3.38
N ILE A 209 0.49 13.01 -3.61
CA ILE A 209 -0.77 13.73 -3.35
C ILE A 209 -1.44 13.12 -2.12
N PHE A 210 -1.63 13.95 -1.10
CA PHE A 210 -2.46 13.65 0.07
C PHE A 210 -3.66 14.59 0.06
N ASN A 211 -4.86 14.05 -0.11
CA ASN A 211 -6.12 14.81 -0.08
C ASN A 211 -7.19 14.04 0.69
N ASN A 212 -7.17 14.19 2.01
CA ASN A 212 -8.05 13.48 2.94
C ASN A 212 -8.46 14.46 4.05
N THR A 213 -9.54 14.17 4.76
CA THR A 213 -9.93 14.95 5.95
C THR A 213 -8.79 15.02 6.96
N ASN A 214 -8.09 13.90 7.17
CA ASN A 214 -6.82 13.83 7.90
C ASN A 214 -5.73 13.28 6.98
N ASN A 215 -4.70 14.06 6.67
CA ASN A 215 -3.67 13.62 5.74
C ASN A 215 -2.61 12.73 6.35
N PHE A 216 -2.25 12.94 7.62
CA PHE A 216 -1.15 12.22 8.24
C PHE A 216 -1.37 11.93 9.72
N TYR A 217 -0.76 10.84 10.18
CA TYR A 217 -0.65 10.49 11.60
C TYR A 217 0.73 9.91 11.92
N PHE A 218 1.25 10.28 13.10
CA PHE A 218 2.51 9.78 13.63
C PHE A 218 2.37 9.28 15.06
N SER A 219 2.85 8.08 15.33
CA SER A 219 2.96 7.54 16.69
C SER A 219 4.35 6.95 16.92
N SER A 220 5.07 7.44 17.93
CA SER A 220 6.43 6.96 18.28
C SER A 220 7.45 6.97 17.13
N SER A 221 7.15 7.69 16.04
CA SER A 221 8.01 7.79 14.87
C SER A 221 9.13 8.80 15.08
N LYS A 222 10.28 8.51 14.47
CA LYS A 222 11.44 9.43 14.49
C LYS A 222 11.48 10.20 13.17
N ILE A 223 12.61 10.84 12.89
CA ILE A 223 12.82 11.71 11.72
C ILE A 223 12.57 10.93 10.42
N ASN A 224 11.69 11.48 9.57
CA ASN A 224 11.52 11.13 8.15
C ASN A 224 11.78 12.37 7.28
N THR A 225 11.96 12.15 5.98
CA THR A 225 12.22 13.23 5.01
C THR A 225 11.01 13.38 4.09
N TRP A 226 10.45 14.59 4.02
CA TRP A 226 9.18 14.87 3.33
C TRP A 226 9.34 15.63 2.02
N ASN A 227 10.57 15.75 1.53
CA ASN A 227 10.87 16.43 0.28
C ASN A 227 12.15 15.87 -0.34
N THR A 228 12.40 16.24 -1.60
CA THR A 228 13.73 16.12 -2.22
C THR A 228 14.39 17.50 -2.30
N THR A 229 15.65 17.54 -2.74
CA THR A 229 16.26 18.81 -3.18
C THR A 229 15.42 19.37 -4.32
N MET A 230 15.09 20.65 -4.23
CA MET A 230 14.34 21.32 -5.28
C MET A 230 15.12 21.25 -6.61
N GLN A 231 14.46 20.78 -7.65
CA GLN A 231 15.06 20.63 -8.97
C GLN A 231 13.98 20.74 -10.05
N SER A 232 14.37 21.17 -11.25
CA SER A 232 13.46 21.20 -12.39
C SER A 232 12.96 19.78 -12.72
N GLY A 233 11.68 19.67 -13.07
CA GLY A 233 11.03 18.43 -13.45
C GLY A 233 9.54 18.47 -13.14
N THR A 234 8.74 17.84 -14.00
CA THR A 234 7.29 17.79 -13.83
C THR A 234 6.92 17.01 -12.57
N ASN A 235 6.27 17.70 -11.62
CA ASN A 235 5.77 17.11 -10.40
C ASN A 235 4.39 16.46 -10.59
N ILE A 236 3.89 15.76 -9.57
CA ILE A 236 2.66 14.96 -9.63
C ILE A 236 1.40 15.81 -9.89
N ILE A 237 1.45 17.13 -9.64
CA ILE A 237 0.34 18.05 -9.93
C ILE A 237 0.53 18.81 -11.25
N GLY A 238 1.57 18.49 -12.02
CA GLY A 238 1.86 19.10 -13.33
C GLY A 238 2.74 20.35 -13.28
N GLY A 239 3.22 20.78 -12.11
CA GLY A 239 4.11 21.94 -11.97
C GLY A 239 5.56 21.64 -12.38
N SER A 240 6.36 22.70 -12.58
CA SER A 240 7.69 22.63 -13.22
C SER A 240 8.85 22.21 -12.30
N PHE A 241 8.62 22.12 -10.99
CA PHE A 241 9.65 21.77 -10.01
C PHE A 241 9.24 20.58 -9.15
N LEU A 242 10.18 19.66 -8.95
CA LEU A 242 10.11 18.64 -7.92
C LEU A 242 10.55 19.24 -6.58
N GLY A 243 9.84 18.89 -5.52
CA GLY A 243 10.14 19.34 -4.16
C GLY A 243 9.57 18.37 -3.13
N GLY A 244 8.54 18.84 -2.43
CA GLY A 244 7.81 18.16 -1.37
C GLY A 244 6.58 17.40 -1.88
N ASN A 245 5.55 17.36 -1.06
CA ASN A 245 4.27 16.73 -1.36
C ASN A 245 3.17 17.78 -1.55
N TYR A 246 2.07 17.38 -2.16
CA TYR A 246 0.87 18.19 -2.27
C TYR A 246 -0.13 17.81 -1.17
N TRP A 247 -0.40 18.76 -0.28
CA TRP A 247 -1.23 18.63 0.92
C TRP A 247 -2.57 19.35 0.74
N ALA A 248 -3.56 18.65 0.21
CA ALA A 248 -4.91 19.16 0.00
C ALA A 248 -5.88 18.69 1.10
N ASN A 249 -7.03 19.37 1.18
CA ASN A 249 -8.19 18.94 1.94
C ASN A 249 -9.40 18.91 0.99
N PRO A 250 -10.33 17.94 1.13
CA PRO A 250 -11.52 17.86 0.28
C PRO A 250 -12.36 19.15 0.25
N GLU A 251 -12.32 19.96 1.31
CA GLU A 251 -13.02 21.23 1.43
C GLU A 251 -12.28 22.41 0.77
N GLY A 252 -11.11 22.17 0.16
CA GLY A 252 -10.32 23.22 -0.50
C GLY A 252 -9.38 23.99 0.43
N THR A 253 -9.31 23.61 1.70
CA THR A 253 -8.59 24.34 2.77
C THR A 253 -7.17 23.81 3.04
N GLY A 254 -6.69 22.84 2.25
CA GLY A 254 -5.39 22.23 2.46
C GLY A 254 -4.23 23.21 2.35
N PHE A 255 -3.11 22.89 3.01
CA PHE A 255 -1.93 23.76 3.04
C PHE A 255 -1.47 24.13 1.62
N SER A 256 -1.35 23.14 0.74
CA SER A 256 -0.94 23.34 -0.66
C SER A 256 -1.98 24.04 -1.53
N GLN A 257 -3.25 24.10 -1.11
CA GLN A 257 -4.32 24.80 -1.82
C GLN A 257 -4.36 26.29 -1.47
N THR A 258 -3.94 26.64 -0.25
CA THR A 258 -4.11 27.99 0.31
C THR A 258 -2.80 28.76 0.45
N CYS A 259 -1.64 28.08 0.39
CA CYS A 259 -0.34 28.73 0.51
C CYS A 259 -0.08 29.76 -0.59
N LYS A 260 0.77 30.74 -0.27
CA LYS A 260 1.39 31.63 -1.26
C LYS A 260 2.52 30.87 -1.96
N ASN A 261 2.65 31.08 -3.25
CA ASN A 261 3.70 30.53 -4.10
C ASN A 261 3.87 31.42 -5.34
N VAL A 262 5.04 31.35 -5.98
CA VAL A 262 5.34 32.01 -7.26
C VAL A 262 5.77 31.00 -8.34
N ASP A 263 6.30 29.86 -7.93
CA ASP A 263 6.99 28.87 -8.77
C ASP A 263 6.37 27.46 -8.65
N GLY A 264 5.14 27.35 -8.13
CA GLY A 264 4.50 26.07 -7.85
C GLY A 264 5.00 25.37 -6.59
N ILE A 265 5.78 26.05 -5.73
CA ILE A 265 6.19 25.60 -4.40
C ILE A 265 5.74 26.61 -3.35
N CYS A 266 5.14 26.13 -2.25
CA CYS A 266 4.74 27.00 -1.15
C CYS A 266 5.94 27.74 -0.54
N ASP A 267 5.84 29.07 -0.37
CA ASP A 267 6.89 29.89 0.25
C ASP A 267 7.20 29.48 1.70
N LYS A 268 6.22 28.87 2.38
CA LYS A 268 6.34 28.36 3.74
C LYS A 268 6.49 26.84 3.73
N ARG A 269 7.43 26.34 4.54
CA ARG A 269 7.53 24.93 4.92
C ARG A 269 6.29 24.46 5.68
N TYR A 270 5.85 23.23 5.43
CA TYR A 270 4.74 22.62 6.17
C TYR A 270 5.29 21.78 7.32
N ILE A 271 5.05 22.25 8.54
CA ILE A 271 5.48 21.58 9.77
C ILE A 271 4.41 20.53 10.13
N LEU A 272 4.73 19.25 9.93
CA LEU A 272 3.82 18.16 10.28
C LEU A 272 3.96 17.81 11.77
N ASP A 273 5.20 17.82 12.28
CA ASP A 273 5.56 17.87 13.70
C ASP A 273 7.00 18.42 13.88
N ALA A 274 7.55 18.39 15.10
CA ALA A 274 8.89 18.91 15.41
C ALA A 274 10.06 18.20 14.68
N LYS A 275 9.87 16.98 14.17
CA LYS A 275 10.88 16.13 13.51
C LYS A 275 10.52 15.84 12.04
N ASN A 276 9.32 16.17 11.61
CA ASN A 276 8.75 15.89 10.29
C ASN A 276 8.29 17.21 9.67
N ILE A 277 9.09 17.71 8.73
CA ILE A 277 8.84 18.98 8.04
C ILE A 277 8.97 18.73 6.54
N ASP A 278 7.97 19.16 5.78
CA ASP A 278 8.05 19.28 4.32
C ASP A 278 8.55 20.69 3.98
N TYR A 279 9.79 20.77 3.49
CA TYR A 279 10.45 22.05 3.22
C TYR A 279 10.02 22.68 1.90
N PHE A 280 9.48 21.90 0.96
CA PHE A 280 9.11 22.39 -0.37
C PHE A 280 7.71 21.91 -0.78
N PRO A 281 6.64 22.15 0.03
CA PRO A 281 5.31 21.65 -0.30
C PRO A 281 4.90 22.12 -1.69
N LEU A 282 4.37 21.22 -2.51
CA LEU A 282 3.92 21.56 -3.85
C LEU A 282 2.69 22.47 -3.76
N ALA A 283 2.51 23.38 -4.70
CA ALA A 283 1.37 24.26 -4.80
C ALA A 283 0.86 24.32 -6.25
N LYS A 284 -0.45 24.53 -6.43
CA LYS A 284 -0.97 24.84 -7.77
C LYS A 284 -0.72 26.32 -8.06
N ASP A 285 -0.29 26.61 -9.28
CA ASP A 285 -0.19 27.98 -9.78
C ASP A 285 -1.58 28.62 -9.72
N LYS A 286 -1.67 29.81 -9.11
CA LYS A 286 -2.86 30.64 -9.21
C LYS A 286 -2.67 31.50 -10.46
N HIS A 287 -3.33 31.11 -11.55
CA HIS A 287 -3.49 31.98 -12.72
C HIS A 287 -4.31 33.23 -12.37
#